data_AF-A0A9P3KQM9-F1
#
_entry.id   AF-A0A9P3KQM9-F1
#
_cell.length_a   1.000
_cell.length_b   1.000
_cell.length_c   1.000
_cell.angle_alpha   90.00
_cell.angle_beta   90.00
_cell.angle_gamma   90.00
#
_symmetry.space_group_name_H-M   'P 1'
#
loop_
_entity.id
_entity.type
_entity.pdbx_description
1 polymer ?
#
loop_
_entity_poly.entity_id
_entity_poly.type
_entity_poly.pdbx_seq_one_letter_code
_entity_poly.pdbx_strand_id
1 'polypeptide(L)'
;MGEGESLVLLLVYVDDILLFSSSDKEIDGVQRKLTEQFKCKSLGEARYYLGMHIERDTERGWLKLHQGQYINTLAEKYSLQEEREVVTPLPSEFKLIKAAEGEGVESEDQRQFQSMVGSLLYAAVHTRPDISFAVGQLARVVQNQSKGVEVLKEKGEQLGEGKVFLSCFADATWASEHEDSSSVGGYICMVGGGPVSWRSKKQSETALSSVESEYMAMFHAAKEIIWLRRLLKEIDHEQTCATPLFSDSKGAIAMARNAVLHGLNKHMRIKWHWLRKEVKLGTLDPIYVKTQQQPADFLTKRLAEEPHWRCARMAGMSLN
;
A
#
# COMPACT_ATOMS: atom_id res chain seq x y z
N MET A 1 2.19 -25.04 22.37
CA MET A 1 2.95 -26.26 22.01
C MET A 1 4.08 -25.80 21.12
N GLY A 2 5.36 -26.13 21.29
CA GLY A 2 6.11 -26.66 22.42
C GLY A 2 7.49 -25.98 22.43
N GLU A 3 8.20 -26.02 23.55
CA GLU A 3 9.61 -25.62 23.60
C GLU A 3 10.42 -26.50 22.61
N GLY A 4 10.77 -25.97 21.42
CA GLY A 4 11.69 -26.67 20.51
C GLY A 4 11.52 -26.48 18.99
N GLU A 5 10.45 -25.89 18.47
CA GLU A 5 10.33 -25.66 17.02
C GLU A 5 10.88 -24.27 16.65
N SER A 6 12.06 -24.25 16.02
CA SER A 6 12.64 -23.04 15.44
C SER A 6 12.07 -22.83 14.04
N LEU A 7 11.43 -21.68 13.80
CA LEU A 7 11.00 -21.27 12.47
C LEU A 7 12.20 -20.72 11.67
N VAL A 8 12.38 -21.21 10.45
CA VAL A 8 13.30 -20.64 9.46
C VAL A 8 12.51 -20.28 8.22
N LEU A 9 12.54 -19.01 7.84
CA LEU A 9 11.92 -18.50 6.61
C LEU A 9 13.02 -18.23 5.58
N LEU A 10 12.79 -18.75 4.37
CA LEU A 10 13.66 -18.56 3.22
C LEU A 10 12.85 -17.82 2.14
N LEU A 11 13.19 -16.56 1.89
CA LEU A 11 12.60 -15.78 0.81
C LEU A 11 13.57 -15.78 -0.37
N VAL A 12 13.17 -16.41 -1.48
CA VAL A 12 14.01 -16.56 -2.68
C VAL A 12 13.45 -15.68 -3.79
N TYR A 13 14.30 -14.80 -4.33
CA TYR A 13 13.99 -13.98 -5.49
C TYR A 13 15.14 -14.07 -6.49
N VAL A 14 14.94 -14.83 -7.57
CA VAL A 14 15.96 -15.10 -8.59
C VAL A 14 17.27 -15.57 -7.92
N ASP A 15 18.31 -14.73 -7.90
CA ASP A 15 19.62 -15.04 -7.32
C ASP A 15 19.77 -14.58 -5.86
N ASP A 16 18.83 -13.79 -5.35
CA ASP A 16 18.84 -13.23 -4.01
C ASP A 16 18.05 -14.10 -3.03
N ILE A 17 18.69 -14.43 -1.90
CA ILE A 17 18.09 -15.24 -0.84
C ILE A 17 18.13 -14.43 0.46
N LEU A 18 16.97 -14.26 1.09
CA LEU A 18 16.84 -13.65 2.40
C LEU A 18 16.40 -14.70 3.43
N LEU A 19 17.16 -14.80 4.51
CA LEU A 19 16.99 -15.78 5.58
C LEU A 19 16.51 -15.09 6.85
N PHE A 20 15.48 -15.66 7.48
CA PHE A 20 14.99 -15.20 8.79
C PHE A 20 14.87 -16.38 9.74
N SER A 21 15.34 -16.23 10.96
CA SER A 21 15.08 -17.15 12.06
C SER A 21 15.28 -16.44 13.39
N SER A 22 14.72 -17.00 14.47
CA SER A 22 15.03 -16.61 15.84
C SER A 22 16.31 -17.27 16.38
N SER A 23 16.96 -18.13 15.59
CA SER A 23 18.16 -18.88 15.96
C SER A 23 19.28 -18.71 14.94
N ASP A 24 20.38 -18.05 15.34
CA ASP A 24 21.58 -17.91 14.50
C ASP A 24 22.16 -19.27 14.10
N LYS A 25 22.04 -20.28 14.96
CA LYS A 25 22.50 -21.65 14.67
C LYS A 25 21.76 -22.26 13.48
N GLU A 26 20.48 -21.97 13.34
CA GLU A 26 19.65 -22.47 12.24
C GLU A 26 19.97 -21.71 10.94
N ILE A 27 20.18 -20.39 11.02
CA ILE A 27 20.68 -19.59 9.89
C ILE A 27 22.01 -20.15 9.38
N ASP A 28 22.97 -20.39 10.27
CA ASP A 28 24.27 -20.97 9.93
C ASP A 28 24.15 -22.36 9.30
N GLY A 29 23.24 -23.18 9.84
CA GLY A 29 22.96 -24.52 9.33
C GLY A 29 22.42 -24.50 7.89
N VAL A 30 21.46 -23.62 7.62
CA VAL A 30 20.88 -23.45 6.28
C VAL A 30 21.89 -22.83 5.32
N GLN A 31 22.63 -21.81 5.74
CA GLN A 31 23.66 -21.18 4.92
C GLN A 31 24.73 -22.19 4.49
N ARG A 32 25.14 -23.10 5.39
CA ARG A 32 26.11 -24.15 5.06
C ARG A 32 25.58 -25.10 4.00
N LYS A 33 24.36 -25.61 4.17
CA LYS A 33 23.70 -26.51 3.19
C LYS A 33 23.54 -25.85 1.82
N LEU A 34 23.18 -24.56 1.79
CA LEU A 34 23.09 -23.80 0.53
C LEU A 34 24.46 -23.67 -0.14
N THR A 35 25.50 -23.35 0.63
CA THR A 35 26.86 -23.15 0.09
C THR A 35 27.52 -24.46 -0.36
N GLU A 36 27.11 -25.61 0.18
CA GLU A 36 27.54 -26.94 -0.27
C GLU A 36 26.95 -27.32 -1.63
N GLN A 37 25.71 -26.90 -1.92
CA GLN A 37 24.99 -27.26 -3.15
C GLN A 37 25.11 -26.19 -4.24
N PHE A 38 25.26 -24.93 -3.86
CA PHE A 38 25.25 -23.78 -4.75
C PHE A 38 26.41 -22.85 -4.47
N LYS A 39 26.86 -22.13 -5.51
CA LYS A 39 27.88 -21.09 -5.37
C LYS A 39 27.25 -19.82 -4.75
N CYS A 40 27.07 -19.83 -3.44
CA CYS A 40 26.48 -18.72 -2.69
C CYS A 40 27.55 -17.87 -2.00
N LYS A 41 27.29 -16.56 -1.87
CA LYS A 41 28.07 -15.65 -1.04
C LYS A 41 27.17 -15.13 0.07
N SER A 42 27.56 -15.33 1.33
CA SER A 42 26.89 -14.67 2.45
C SER A 42 27.24 -13.19 2.47
N LEU A 43 26.22 -12.34 2.56
CA LEU A 43 26.36 -10.89 2.68
C LEU A 43 26.25 -10.41 4.14
N GLY A 44 26.10 -11.34 5.08
CA GLY A 44 25.89 -11.03 6.49
C GLY A 44 24.47 -10.53 6.76
N GLU A 45 24.34 -9.62 7.72
CA GLU A 45 23.06 -9.02 8.08
C GLU A 45 22.40 -8.31 6.90
N ALA A 46 21.11 -8.58 6.69
CA ALA A 46 20.34 -7.99 5.61
C ALA A 46 20.14 -6.48 5.84
N ARG A 47 20.87 -5.68 5.06
CA ARG A 47 20.74 -4.20 5.01
C ARG A 47 20.14 -3.70 3.71
N TYR A 48 20.12 -4.54 2.69
CA TYR A 48 19.60 -4.21 1.37
C TYR A 48 19.00 -5.45 0.72
N TYR A 49 17.79 -5.34 0.17
CA TYR A 49 17.10 -6.42 -0.54
C TYR A 49 16.17 -5.83 -1.59
N LEU A 50 16.27 -6.32 -2.83
CA LEU A 50 15.40 -5.92 -3.96
C LEU A 50 15.19 -4.40 -4.08
N GLY A 51 16.27 -3.61 -4.07
CA GLY A 51 16.16 -2.16 -4.24
C GLY A 51 15.81 -1.37 -2.97
N MET A 52 15.58 -2.05 -1.85
CA MET A 52 15.17 -1.45 -0.58
C MET A 52 16.26 -1.58 0.47
N HIS A 53 16.49 -0.51 1.21
CA HIS A 53 17.32 -0.50 2.42
C HIS A 53 16.49 -0.96 3.62
N ILE A 54 17.12 -1.76 4.47
CA ILE A 54 16.55 -2.34 5.68
C ILE A 54 17.35 -1.78 6.85
N GLU A 55 16.70 -0.96 7.68
CA GLU A 55 17.23 -0.49 8.95
C GLU A 55 16.38 -1.07 10.08
N ARG A 56 16.98 -1.52 11.18
CA ARG A 56 16.22 -2.07 12.30
C ARG A 56 16.96 -1.89 13.61
N ASP A 57 16.19 -1.86 14.69
CA ASP A 57 16.68 -1.89 16.05
C ASP A 57 15.86 -2.94 16.79
N THR A 58 16.50 -4.08 17.09
CA THR A 58 15.85 -5.21 17.75
C THR A 58 15.62 -4.96 19.24
N GLU A 59 16.38 -4.06 19.87
CA GLU A 59 16.23 -3.70 21.28
C GLU A 59 15.01 -2.78 21.47
N ARG A 60 14.87 -1.79 20.59
CA ARG A 60 13.72 -0.87 20.58
C ARG A 60 12.51 -1.46 19.88
N GLY A 61 12.70 -2.46 19.01
CA GLY A 61 11.63 -3.16 18.33
C GLY A 61 11.04 -2.40 17.15
N TRP A 62 11.87 -1.65 16.41
CA TRP A 62 11.43 -1.00 15.16
C TRP A 62 12.19 -1.54 13.95
N LEU A 63 11.52 -1.51 12.80
CA LEU A 63 12.05 -1.88 11.49
C LEU A 63 11.68 -0.77 10.51
N LYS A 64 12.59 -0.43 9.59
CA LYS A 64 12.37 0.57 8.56
C LYS A 64 12.78 0.05 7.20
N LEU A 65 11.87 0.18 6.24
CA LEU A 65 12.12 -0.10 4.83
C LEU A 65 12.09 1.21 4.05
N HIS A 66 13.12 1.46 3.24
CA HIS A 66 13.15 2.69 2.46
C HIS A 66 13.95 2.56 1.16
N GLN A 67 13.61 3.40 0.18
CA GLN A 67 14.27 3.46 -1.13
C GLN A 67 15.02 4.77 -1.32
N GLY A 68 15.66 5.29 -0.25
CA GLY A 68 16.29 6.62 -0.25
C GLY A 68 17.32 6.81 -1.35
N GLN A 69 18.23 5.84 -1.52
CA GLN A 69 19.23 5.87 -2.60
C GLN A 69 18.57 5.86 -3.99
N TYR A 70 17.56 5.02 -4.20
CA TYR A 70 16.82 4.95 -5.44
C TYR A 70 16.12 6.27 -5.77
N ILE A 71 15.44 6.88 -4.80
CA ILE A 71 14.77 8.18 -4.95
C ILE A 71 15.77 9.28 -5.31
N ASN A 72 16.95 9.29 -4.67
CA ASN A 72 18.00 10.27 -5.00
C ASN A 72 18.50 10.08 -6.43
N THR A 73 18.75 8.85 -6.87
CA THR A 73 19.12 8.54 -8.26
C THR A 73 18.04 8.97 -9.25
N LEU A 74 16.75 8.81 -8.91
CA LEU A 74 15.66 9.33 -9.76
C LEU A 74 15.68 10.85 -9.84
N ALA A 75 15.87 11.53 -8.72
CA ALA A 75 15.94 12.99 -8.69
C ALA A 75 17.07 13.54 -9.55
N GLU A 76 18.26 12.92 -9.49
CA GLU A 76 19.40 13.24 -10.35
C GLU A 76 19.08 12.94 -11.83
N LYS A 77 18.55 11.76 -12.13
CA LYS A 77 18.23 11.32 -13.50
C LYS A 77 17.26 12.27 -14.22
N TYR A 78 16.26 12.78 -13.52
CA TYR A 78 15.25 13.68 -14.09
C TYR A 78 15.53 15.16 -13.82
N SER A 79 16.74 15.51 -13.38
CA SER A 79 17.15 16.89 -13.09
C SER A 79 16.17 17.65 -12.20
N LEU A 80 15.59 16.95 -11.22
CA LEU A 80 14.68 17.53 -10.23
C LEU A 80 15.54 18.33 -9.22
N GLN A 81 15.89 19.56 -9.60
CA GLN A 81 16.64 20.47 -8.74
C GLN A 81 15.75 21.00 -7.60
N GLU A 82 16.38 21.30 -6.46
CA GLU A 82 15.77 21.82 -5.23
C GLU A 82 15.29 23.28 -5.37
N GLU A 83 14.64 23.65 -6.48
CA GLU A 83 14.15 25.02 -6.67
C GLU A 83 12.88 25.30 -5.87
N ARG A 84 12.18 24.27 -5.40
CA ARG A 84 10.96 24.42 -4.59
C ARG A 84 10.75 23.25 -3.63
N GLU A 85 10.36 23.57 -2.40
CA GLU A 85 9.88 22.57 -1.43
C GLU A 85 8.55 22.00 -1.94
N VAL A 86 8.59 20.75 -2.41
CA VAL A 86 7.41 20.02 -2.83
C VAL A 86 6.72 19.55 -1.55
N VAL A 87 5.48 19.99 -1.33
CA VAL A 87 4.75 19.73 -0.07
C VAL A 87 3.65 18.67 -0.20
N THR A 88 3.26 18.33 -1.43
CA THR A 88 2.26 17.29 -1.74
C THR A 88 2.63 16.54 -3.02
N PRO A 89 2.34 15.23 -3.17
CA PRO A 89 2.75 14.47 -4.34
C PRO A 89 1.95 14.77 -5.60
N LEU A 90 0.81 15.47 -5.48
CA LEU A 90 0.03 15.94 -6.62
C LEU A 90 -0.55 17.34 -6.32
N PRO A 91 -0.13 18.40 -7.03
CA PRO A 91 -0.62 19.76 -6.79
C PRO A 91 -2.13 19.89 -6.95
N SER A 92 -2.74 20.80 -6.18
CA SER A 92 -4.18 21.11 -6.25
C SER A 92 -4.67 21.46 -7.66
N GLU A 93 -3.82 22.11 -8.45
CA GLU A 93 -4.08 22.56 -9.82
C GLU A 93 -4.01 21.44 -10.89
N PHE A 94 -3.59 20.22 -10.53
CA PHE A 94 -3.39 19.16 -11.53
C PHE A 94 -4.72 18.75 -12.18
N LYS A 95 -4.83 18.91 -13.50
CA LYS A 95 -5.99 18.46 -14.28
C LYS A 95 -5.61 17.25 -15.13
N LEU A 96 -6.44 16.22 -15.08
CA LEU A 96 -6.35 15.10 -16.01
C LEU A 96 -6.84 15.58 -17.38
N ILE A 97 -5.91 15.87 -18.28
CA ILE A 97 -6.20 16.18 -19.68
C ILE A 97 -5.91 14.91 -20.49
N LYS A 98 -6.94 14.24 -21.01
CA LYS A 98 -6.78 13.20 -22.05
C LYS A 98 -6.52 13.91 -23.39
N ALA A 99 -5.64 13.37 -24.23
CA ALA A 99 -5.43 13.92 -25.58
C ALA A 99 -6.68 13.70 -26.45
N ALA A 100 -6.85 14.58 -27.44
CA ALA A 100 -7.75 14.34 -28.55
C ALA A 100 -7.29 13.11 -29.34
N GLU A 101 -8.21 12.27 -29.80
CA GLU A 101 -7.89 11.11 -30.64
C GLU A 101 -7.15 11.57 -31.91
N GLY A 102 -5.89 11.15 -32.09
CA GLY A 102 -5.16 11.30 -33.36
C GLY A 102 -3.80 12.01 -33.33
N GLU A 103 -3.38 12.62 -32.22
CA GLU A 103 -2.05 13.27 -32.14
C GLU A 103 -0.97 12.30 -31.62
N GLY A 104 -0.67 11.28 -32.43
CA GLY A 104 0.35 10.28 -32.12
C GLY A 104 1.69 10.60 -32.77
N VAL A 105 2.51 11.43 -32.12
CA VAL A 105 3.97 11.39 -32.31
C VAL A 105 4.60 11.20 -30.94
N GLU A 106 5.15 10.01 -30.68
CA GLU A 106 5.94 9.75 -29.47
C GLU A 106 7.14 10.70 -29.41
N SER A 107 7.00 11.78 -28.65
CA SER A 107 8.10 12.71 -28.39
C SER A 107 9.08 12.09 -27.38
N GLU A 108 10.32 12.57 -27.40
CA GLU A 108 11.30 12.22 -26.37
C GLU A 108 10.79 12.55 -24.96
N ASP A 109 10.09 13.68 -24.83
CA ASP A 109 9.46 14.10 -23.57
C ASP A 109 8.39 13.09 -23.08
N GLN A 110 7.64 12.47 -23.99
CA GLN A 110 6.66 11.45 -23.64
C GLN A 110 7.34 10.17 -23.14
N ARG A 111 8.45 9.74 -23.76
CA ARG A 111 9.24 8.59 -23.28
C ARG A 111 9.85 8.87 -21.90
N GLN A 112 10.35 10.08 -21.69
CA GLN A 112 10.89 10.51 -20.39
C GLN A 112 9.80 10.52 -19.31
N PHE A 113 8.61 11.05 -19.62
CA PHE A 113 7.47 11.02 -18.72
C PHE A 113 7.05 9.58 -18.36
N GLN A 114 6.94 8.69 -19.36
CA GLN A 114 6.65 7.27 -19.15
C GLN A 114 7.70 6.59 -18.26
N SER A 115 8.98 6.85 -18.52
CA SER A 115 10.07 6.31 -17.72
C SER A 115 10.01 6.78 -16.26
N MET A 116 9.71 8.07 -16.05
CA MET A 116 9.57 8.67 -14.72
C MET A 116 8.38 8.07 -13.96
N VAL A 117 7.20 7.99 -14.60
CA VAL A 117 6.01 7.38 -13.98
C VAL A 117 6.25 5.90 -13.65
N GLY A 118 6.91 5.14 -14.53
CA GLY A 118 7.28 3.75 -14.25
C GLY A 118 8.22 3.61 -13.04
N SER A 119 9.16 4.55 -12.90
CA SER A 119 10.09 4.57 -11.76
C SER A 119 9.38 4.96 -10.46
N LEU A 120 8.45 5.91 -10.51
CA LEU A 120 7.62 6.28 -9.36
C LEU A 120 6.66 5.17 -8.95
N LEU A 121 6.16 4.38 -9.91
CA LEU A 121 5.31 3.22 -9.61
C LEU A 121 6.08 2.19 -8.79
N TYR A 122 7.36 1.98 -9.09
CA TYR A 122 8.20 1.09 -8.30
C TYR A 122 8.33 1.58 -6.85
N ALA A 123 8.60 2.88 -6.62
CA ALA A 123 8.62 3.44 -5.28
C ALA A 123 7.26 3.30 -4.56
N ALA A 124 6.18 3.63 -5.26
CA ALA A 124 4.81 3.60 -4.75
C ALA A 124 4.37 2.20 -4.27
N VAL A 125 4.83 1.15 -4.95
CA VAL A 125 4.48 -0.24 -4.64
C VAL A 125 5.29 -0.82 -3.48
N HIS A 126 6.52 -0.32 -3.25
CA HIS A 126 7.45 -0.98 -2.32
C HIS A 126 7.61 -0.24 -0.99
N THR A 127 7.69 1.09 -0.98
CA THR A 127 7.99 1.85 0.26
C THR A 127 7.29 3.22 0.37
N ARG A 128 6.43 3.57 -0.60
CA ARG A 128 5.80 4.91 -0.69
C ARG A 128 4.28 4.82 -0.94
N PRO A 129 3.50 4.31 0.02
CA PRO A 129 2.04 4.33 -0.08
C PRO A 129 1.52 5.76 -0.31
N ASP A 130 2.14 6.76 0.31
CA ASP A 130 1.77 8.18 0.24
C ASP A 130 1.65 8.72 -1.21
N ILE A 131 2.51 8.26 -2.13
CA ILE A 131 2.45 8.70 -3.53
C ILE A 131 1.54 7.84 -4.41
N SER A 132 0.98 6.74 -3.90
CA SER A 132 0.26 5.74 -4.71
C SER A 132 -0.91 6.34 -5.48
N PHE A 133 -1.68 7.24 -4.86
CA PHE A 133 -2.76 7.93 -5.56
C PHE A 133 -2.22 8.83 -6.67
N ALA A 134 -1.22 9.66 -6.37
CA ALA A 134 -0.64 10.59 -7.33
C ALA A 134 -0.09 9.84 -8.56
N VAL A 135 0.75 8.83 -8.34
CA VAL A 135 1.32 8.01 -9.41
C VAL A 135 0.22 7.28 -10.19
N GLY A 136 -0.82 6.79 -9.50
CA GLY A 136 -1.98 6.17 -10.13
C GLY A 136 -2.78 7.13 -11.01
N GLN A 137 -2.76 8.43 -10.75
CA GLN A 137 -3.34 9.45 -11.62
C GLN A 137 -2.43 9.75 -12.82
N LEU A 138 -1.11 9.85 -12.61
CA LEU A 138 -0.12 10.08 -13.68
C LEU A 138 -0.08 8.94 -14.70
N ALA A 139 -0.15 7.69 -14.22
CA ALA A 139 -0.17 6.51 -15.07
C ALA A 139 -1.34 6.50 -16.07
N ARG A 140 -2.45 7.21 -15.78
CA ARG A 140 -3.61 7.31 -16.68
C ARG A 140 -3.38 8.25 -17.85
N VAL A 141 -2.44 9.18 -17.73
CA VAL A 141 -2.13 10.20 -18.75
C VAL A 141 -0.80 9.95 -19.45
N VAL A 142 -0.14 8.82 -19.17
CA VAL A 142 1.21 8.47 -19.66
C VAL A 142 1.32 8.36 -21.17
N GLN A 143 0.20 8.15 -21.87
CA GLN A 143 0.16 8.13 -23.33
C GLN A 143 0.11 9.52 -23.95
N ASN A 144 -0.17 10.57 -23.17
CA ASN A 144 -0.66 11.85 -23.70
C ASN A 144 -0.03 13.08 -23.03
N GLN A 145 0.86 12.91 -22.05
CA GLN A 145 1.54 14.01 -21.36
C GLN A 145 3.05 13.95 -21.52
N SER A 146 3.65 15.14 -21.64
CA SER A 146 5.09 15.38 -21.79
C SER A 146 5.70 16.16 -20.63
N LYS A 147 4.88 16.61 -19.66
CA LYS A 147 5.36 17.44 -18.54
C LYS A 147 5.68 16.59 -17.32
N GLY A 148 6.90 16.76 -16.80
CA GLY A 148 7.39 16.14 -15.58
C GLY A 148 6.55 16.47 -14.35
N VAL A 149 6.64 15.63 -13.32
CA VAL A 149 5.95 15.80 -12.05
C VAL A 149 7.00 15.82 -10.96
N GLU A 150 6.87 16.77 -10.06
CA GLU A 150 7.74 16.91 -8.91
C GLU A 150 7.55 15.73 -7.95
N VAL A 151 8.65 15.05 -7.65
CA VAL A 151 8.68 13.88 -6.78
C VAL A 151 9.00 14.33 -5.37
N LEU A 152 8.10 14.05 -4.43
CA LEU A 152 8.38 14.22 -3.01
C LEU A 152 9.58 13.34 -2.61
N LYS A 153 10.72 13.97 -2.30
CA LYS A 153 11.84 13.34 -1.60
C LYS A 153 11.46 13.19 -0.12
N GLU A 154 11.62 11.97 0.42
CA GLU A 154 11.62 11.53 1.85
C GLU A 154 10.80 10.24 2.10
N LYS A 155 10.94 9.44 3.19
CA LYS A 155 12.12 8.92 3.93
C LYS A 155 11.70 7.67 4.75
N GLY A 156 11.17 6.65 4.09
CA GLY A 156 11.02 5.31 4.67
C GLY A 156 9.85 5.09 5.63
N GLU A 157 9.36 3.86 5.63
CA GLU A 157 8.28 3.37 6.48
C GLU A 157 8.86 2.85 7.78
N GLN A 158 8.36 3.30 8.94
CA GLN A 158 8.73 2.71 10.23
C GLN A 158 7.63 1.72 10.64
N LEU A 159 7.95 0.44 10.60
CA LEU A 159 7.21 -0.61 11.29
C LEU A 159 7.53 -0.48 12.79
N GLY A 160 6.53 0.02 13.52
CA GLY A 160 6.63 0.46 14.90
C GLY A 160 6.75 -0.65 15.96
N GLU A 161 6.88 -0.18 17.19
CA GLU A 161 7.06 -0.96 18.41
C GLU A 161 5.70 -1.55 18.86
N GLY A 162 5.45 -2.85 18.64
CA GLY A 162 4.21 -3.45 19.11
C GLY A 162 3.98 -4.90 18.76
N LYS A 163 3.04 -5.53 19.48
CA LYS A 163 2.52 -6.88 19.15
C LYS A 163 2.07 -6.92 17.69
N VAL A 164 2.37 -8.01 16.99
CA VAL A 164 1.99 -8.26 15.59
C VAL A 164 0.47 -8.37 15.47
N PHE A 165 -0.19 -7.23 15.34
CA PHE A 165 -1.63 -7.10 15.21
C PHE A 165 -1.99 -6.48 13.87
N LEU A 166 -2.80 -7.19 13.10
CA LEU A 166 -3.28 -6.74 11.81
C LEU A 166 -4.48 -5.80 11.97
N SER A 167 -4.43 -4.66 11.31
CA SER A 167 -5.58 -3.77 11.11
C SER A 167 -5.59 -3.24 9.68
N CYS A 168 -6.73 -2.73 9.22
CA CYS A 168 -6.83 -2.17 7.88
C CYS A 168 -7.75 -0.96 7.86
N PHE A 169 -7.39 0.02 7.04
CA PHE A 169 -8.20 1.19 6.74
C PHE A 169 -8.63 1.14 5.28
N ALA A 170 -9.89 1.45 5.00
CA ALA A 170 -10.43 1.49 3.65
C ALA A 170 -11.22 2.79 3.44
N ASP A 171 -11.06 3.38 2.26
CA ASP A 171 -11.74 4.60 1.82
C ASP A 171 -12.04 4.51 0.32
N ALA A 172 -13.02 5.28 -0.15
CA ALA A 172 -13.24 5.47 -1.58
C ALA A 172 -13.73 6.88 -1.92
N THR A 173 -13.28 7.41 -3.06
CA THR A 173 -13.95 8.56 -3.68
C THR A 173 -15.11 8.09 -4.54
N TRP A 174 -16.19 8.86 -4.57
CA TRP A 174 -17.30 8.65 -5.49
C TRP A 174 -17.24 9.67 -6.62
N ALA A 175 -17.36 9.18 -7.87
CA ALA A 175 -17.43 9.99 -9.08
C ALA A 175 -16.35 11.11 -9.15
N SER A 176 -15.09 10.78 -8.82
CA SER A 176 -13.97 11.72 -8.90
C SER A 176 -13.78 12.24 -10.34
N GLU A 177 -13.44 13.52 -10.48
CA GLU A 177 -13.49 14.35 -11.69
C GLU A 177 -13.23 13.68 -13.06
N HIS A 178 -14.20 13.93 -13.95
CA HIS A 178 -14.28 13.83 -15.42
C HIS A 178 -14.42 12.46 -16.14
N GLU A 179 -15.39 12.48 -17.06
CA GLU A 179 -15.89 11.53 -18.08
C GLU A 179 -16.41 10.16 -17.65
N ASP A 180 -15.71 9.39 -16.82
CA ASP A 180 -16.09 7.98 -16.59
C ASP A 180 -16.94 7.75 -15.32
N SER A 181 -17.20 8.79 -14.52
CA SER A 181 -17.88 8.71 -13.21
C SER A 181 -17.32 7.62 -12.28
N SER A 182 -16.06 7.26 -12.46
CA SER A 182 -15.46 6.10 -11.80
C SER A 182 -14.90 6.46 -10.44
N SER A 183 -15.19 5.62 -9.45
CA SER A 183 -14.71 5.75 -8.07
C SER A 183 -13.25 5.28 -7.94
N VAL A 184 -12.45 5.91 -7.08
CA VAL A 184 -11.12 5.40 -6.70
C VAL A 184 -11.24 4.80 -5.31
N GLY A 185 -10.98 3.50 -5.18
CA GLY A 185 -10.95 2.81 -3.90
C GLY A 185 -9.51 2.59 -3.45
N GLY A 186 -9.30 2.68 -2.14
CA GLY A 186 -8.00 2.44 -1.53
C GLY A 186 -8.11 1.71 -0.20
N TYR A 187 -7.03 1.02 0.15
CA TYR A 187 -6.87 0.46 1.48
C TYR A 187 -5.41 0.46 1.91
N ILE A 188 -5.18 0.45 3.22
CA ILE A 188 -3.86 0.29 3.83
C ILE A 188 -3.98 -0.67 5.01
N CYS A 189 -3.26 -1.79 4.93
CA CYS A 189 -3.15 -2.79 5.97
C CYS A 189 -1.90 -2.51 6.80
N MET A 190 -2.08 -2.47 8.11
CA MET A 190 -1.05 -2.13 9.09
C MET A 190 -0.74 -3.34 9.96
N VAL A 191 0.54 -3.59 10.21
CA VAL A 191 1.04 -4.58 11.16
C VAL A 191 2.14 -3.93 11.98
N GLY A 192 2.12 -4.07 13.30
CA GLY A 192 3.12 -3.45 14.19
C GLY A 192 3.15 -1.92 14.08
N GLY A 193 2.07 -1.28 13.64
CA GLY A 193 2.02 0.18 13.47
C GLY A 193 2.65 0.71 12.18
N GLY A 194 3.18 -0.14 11.30
CA GLY A 194 3.63 0.23 9.95
C GLY A 194 2.78 -0.42 8.85
N PRO A 195 2.81 0.12 7.62
CA PRO A 195 2.06 -0.42 6.50
C PRO A 195 2.77 -1.65 5.93
N VAL A 196 2.01 -2.70 5.60
CA VAL A 196 2.56 -3.94 5.01
C VAL A 196 1.91 -4.32 3.69
N SER A 197 0.74 -3.75 3.39
CA SER A 197 0.06 -3.91 2.12
C SER A 197 -0.89 -2.75 1.90
N TRP A 198 -0.87 -2.15 0.72
CA TRP A 198 -1.74 -1.03 0.38
C TRP A 198 -2.15 -1.07 -1.08
N ARG A 199 -3.16 -0.28 -1.40
CA ARG A 199 -3.63 -0.14 -2.76
C ARG A 199 -4.31 1.20 -2.99
N SER A 200 -4.06 1.79 -4.14
CA SER A 200 -4.88 2.84 -4.74
C SER A 200 -5.31 2.38 -6.14
N LYS A 201 -6.62 2.24 -6.41
CA LYS A 201 -7.08 1.75 -7.70
C LYS A 201 -8.45 2.31 -8.09
N LYS A 202 -8.61 2.67 -9.37
CA LYS A 202 -9.92 2.90 -9.98
C LYS A 202 -10.76 1.62 -9.86
N GLN A 203 -11.95 1.74 -9.29
CA GLN A 203 -12.89 0.64 -9.16
C GLN A 203 -13.32 0.17 -10.55
N SER A 204 -13.30 -1.14 -10.75
CA SER A 204 -13.70 -1.77 -12.02
C SER A 204 -15.19 -1.63 -12.29
N GLU A 205 -15.99 -1.64 -11.23
CA GLU A 205 -17.43 -1.50 -11.31
C GLU A 205 -17.87 -0.09 -10.93
N THR A 206 -18.85 0.44 -11.67
CA THR A 206 -19.44 1.74 -11.38
C THR A 206 -20.31 1.65 -10.14
N ALA A 207 -19.91 2.36 -9.09
CA ALA A 207 -20.72 2.53 -7.88
C ALA A 207 -21.85 3.54 -8.13
N LEU A 208 -23.07 3.19 -7.74
CA LEU A 208 -24.25 4.04 -7.90
C LEU A 208 -24.44 5.03 -6.74
N SER A 209 -23.63 4.91 -5.69
CA SER A 209 -23.60 5.85 -4.57
C SER A 209 -22.24 5.84 -3.87
N SER A 210 -21.97 6.85 -3.06
CA SER A 210 -20.78 6.88 -2.18
C SER A 210 -20.74 5.71 -1.20
N VAL A 211 -21.90 5.30 -0.70
CA VAL A 211 -22.02 4.13 0.19
C VAL A 211 -21.64 2.84 -0.53
N GLU A 212 -21.95 2.71 -1.83
CA GLU A 212 -21.51 1.58 -2.64
C GLU A 212 -20.00 1.59 -2.90
N SER A 213 -19.41 2.73 -3.25
CA SER A 213 -17.96 2.82 -3.51
C SER A 213 -17.15 2.49 -2.25
N GLU A 214 -17.58 3.00 -1.10
CA GLU A 214 -16.99 2.69 0.20
C GLU A 214 -17.10 1.21 0.56
N TYR A 215 -18.26 0.60 0.32
CA TYR A 215 -18.44 -0.84 0.51
C TYR A 215 -17.52 -1.65 -0.39
N MET A 216 -17.33 -1.23 -1.65
CA MET A 216 -16.40 -1.90 -2.55
C MET A 216 -14.96 -1.81 -2.03
N ALA A 217 -14.52 -0.65 -1.53
CA ALA A 217 -13.20 -0.52 -0.91
C ALA A 217 -13.04 -1.45 0.30
N MET A 218 -14.02 -1.48 1.21
CA MET A 218 -14.05 -2.42 2.34
C MET A 218 -14.00 -3.90 1.89
N PHE A 219 -14.70 -4.25 0.81
CA PHE A 219 -14.67 -5.60 0.25
C PHE A 219 -13.27 -5.98 -0.27
N HIS A 220 -12.58 -5.06 -0.93
CA HIS A 220 -11.21 -5.29 -1.38
C HIS A 220 -10.22 -5.40 -0.21
N ALA A 221 -10.34 -4.51 0.78
CA ALA A 221 -9.56 -4.55 2.02
C ALA A 221 -9.76 -5.87 2.78
N ALA A 222 -10.99 -6.36 2.88
CA ALA A 222 -11.29 -7.63 3.55
C ALA A 222 -10.63 -8.85 2.88
N LYS A 223 -10.52 -8.87 1.55
CA LYS A 223 -9.77 -9.93 0.86
C LYS A 223 -8.30 -9.90 1.21
N GLU A 224 -7.72 -8.70 1.27
CA GLU A 224 -6.33 -8.51 1.67
C GLU A 224 -6.11 -8.95 3.12
N ILE A 225 -6.99 -8.54 4.04
CA ILE A 225 -6.96 -8.97 5.44
C ILE A 225 -6.94 -10.50 5.54
N ILE A 226 -7.81 -11.20 4.82
CA ILE A 226 -7.86 -12.67 4.89
C ILE A 226 -6.56 -13.29 4.37
N TRP A 227 -5.99 -12.75 3.30
CA TRP A 227 -4.71 -13.21 2.79
C TRP A 227 -3.58 -12.97 3.83
N LEU A 228 -3.49 -11.77 4.39
CA LEU A 228 -2.51 -11.43 5.42
C LEU A 228 -2.68 -12.27 6.69
N ARG A 229 -3.90 -12.57 7.13
CA ARG A 229 -4.14 -13.47 8.27
C ARG A 229 -3.58 -14.88 8.05
N ARG A 230 -3.64 -15.38 6.81
CA ARG A 230 -3.04 -16.69 6.46
C ARG A 230 -1.53 -16.61 6.48
N LEU A 231 -0.95 -15.58 5.87
CA LEU A 231 0.49 -15.34 5.89
C LEU A 231 1.02 -15.22 7.33
N LEU A 232 0.35 -14.40 8.14
CA LEU A 232 0.69 -14.21 9.56
C LEU A 232 0.61 -15.52 10.34
N LYS A 233 -0.38 -16.38 10.06
CA LYS A 233 -0.48 -17.72 10.66
C LYS A 233 0.69 -18.62 10.24
N GLU A 234 1.12 -18.59 8.98
CA GLU A 234 2.26 -19.37 8.49
C GLU A 234 3.60 -18.95 9.13
N ILE A 235 3.71 -17.69 9.55
CA ILE A 235 4.90 -17.15 10.25
C ILE A 235 4.73 -17.10 11.79
N ASP A 236 3.86 -17.93 12.35
CA ASP A 236 3.61 -18.07 13.80
C ASP A 236 3.09 -16.81 14.52
N HIS A 237 2.32 -16.01 13.79
CA HIS A 237 1.63 -14.81 14.28
C HIS A 237 0.13 -14.88 14.00
N GLU A 238 -0.49 -16.03 14.27
CA GLU A 238 -1.93 -16.25 14.05
C GLU A 238 -2.79 -15.18 14.74
N GLN A 239 -3.64 -14.53 13.95
CA GLN A 239 -4.57 -13.51 14.43
C GLN A 239 -5.83 -14.18 15.00
N THR A 240 -5.93 -14.35 16.31
CA THR A 240 -7.07 -15.05 16.94
C THR A 240 -8.33 -14.19 17.09
N CYS A 241 -8.17 -12.87 17.14
CA CYS A 241 -9.28 -11.91 17.20
C CYS A 241 -9.72 -11.46 15.81
N ALA A 242 -10.94 -10.91 15.72
CA ALA A 242 -11.42 -10.23 14.53
C ALA A 242 -10.48 -9.07 14.16
N THR A 243 -10.07 -8.99 12.90
CA THR A 243 -9.24 -7.89 12.40
C THR A 243 -10.07 -6.61 12.25
N PRO A 244 -9.67 -5.48 12.87
CA PRO A 244 -10.30 -4.18 12.65
C PRO A 244 -10.21 -3.74 11.20
N LEU A 245 -11.37 -3.43 10.60
CA LEU A 245 -11.50 -2.81 9.29
C LEU A 245 -12.14 -1.43 9.46
N PHE A 246 -11.33 -0.38 9.43
CA PHE A 246 -11.75 1.00 9.63
C PHE A 246 -12.28 1.63 8.35
N SER A 247 -13.41 2.31 8.43
CA SER A 247 -13.99 3.14 7.35
C SER A 247 -14.71 4.34 7.95
N ASP A 248 -14.74 5.46 7.23
CA ASP A 248 -15.51 6.65 7.62
C ASP A 248 -16.97 6.64 7.09
N SER A 249 -17.36 5.57 6.40
CA SER A 249 -18.71 5.39 5.89
C SER A 249 -19.60 4.57 6.84
N LYS A 250 -20.37 5.27 7.68
CA LYS A 250 -21.40 4.64 8.53
C LYS A 250 -22.40 3.81 7.71
N GLY A 251 -22.71 4.27 6.50
CA GLY A 251 -23.58 3.55 5.57
C GLY A 251 -22.99 2.20 5.20
N ALA A 252 -21.76 2.17 4.68
CA ALA A 252 -21.10 0.94 4.26
C ALA A 252 -20.90 -0.04 5.43
N ILE A 253 -20.55 0.46 6.62
CA ILE A 253 -20.45 -0.33 7.85
C ILE A 253 -21.79 -0.96 8.22
N ALA A 254 -22.88 -0.18 8.17
CA ALA A 254 -24.21 -0.69 8.43
C ALA A 254 -24.60 -1.78 7.42
N MET A 255 -24.24 -1.63 6.14
CA MET A 255 -24.46 -2.66 5.12
C MET A 255 -23.68 -3.94 5.42
N ALA A 256 -22.44 -3.83 5.91
CA ALA A 256 -21.59 -4.98 6.22
C ALA A 256 -22.10 -5.76 7.45
N ARG A 257 -22.70 -5.08 8.43
CA ARG A 257 -23.23 -5.68 9.66
C ARG A 257 -24.66 -6.22 9.50
N ASN A 258 -25.57 -5.44 8.90
CA ASN A 258 -27.01 -5.71 8.95
C ASN A 258 -27.53 -6.59 7.81
N ALA A 259 -28.66 -7.26 8.07
CA ALA A 259 -29.39 -8.05 7.07
C ALA A 259 -30.28 -7.27 6.14
N VAL A 260 -30.60 -6.06 6.54
CA VAL A 260 -31.73 -5.32 6.01
C VAL A 260 -31.19 -4.40 4.93
N LEU A 261 -30.97 -4.94 3.73
CA LEU A 261 -30.91 -4.13 2.52
C LEU A 261 -31.92 -4.65 1.52
N HIS A 262 -32.89 -3.77 1.27
CA HIS A 262 -33.92 -3.86 0.26
C HIS A 262 -33.34 -4.20 -1.11
N GLY A 263 -34.12 -4.90 -1.94
CA GLY A 263 -33.72 -5.51 -3.21
C GLY A 263 -33.30 -4.57 -4.37
N LEU A 264 -32.67 -3.44 -4.07
CA LEU A 264 -32.30 -2.39 -5.02
C LEU A 264 -30.92 -2.60 -5.67
N ASN A 265 -29.99 -3.36 -5.06
CA ASN A 265 -28.59 -3.43 -5.54
C ASN A 265 -28.18 -4.86 -5.95
N LYS A 266 -28.91 -5.44 -6.91
CA LYS A 266 -28.64 -6.79 -7.43
C LYS A 266 -27.21 -6.94 -7.97
N HIS A 267 -26.62 -5.87 -8.52
CA HIS A 267 -25.27 -5.88 -9.11
C HIS A 267 -24.16 -6.08 -8.07
N MET A 268 -24.39 -5.70 -6.81
CA MET A 268 -23.40 -5.86 -5.73
C MET A 268 -23.66 -7.04 -4.79
N ARG A 269 -24.77 -7.76 -4.99
CA ARG A 269 -25.28 -8.78 -4.07
C ARG A 269 -24.24 -9.79 -3.61
N ILE A 270 -23.37 -10.27 -4.52
CA ILE A 270 -22.33 -11.26 -4.19
C ILE A 270 -21.29 -10.67 -3.21
N LYS A 271 -20.77 -9.48 -3.51
CA LYS A 271 -19.80 -8.78 -2.65
C LYS A 271 -20.39 -8.48 -1.28
N TRP A 272 -21.67 -8.10 -1.27
CA TRP A 272 -22.41 -7.85 -0.05
C TRP A 272 -22.49 -9.07 0.86
N HIS A 273 -23.01 -10.17 0.32
CA HIS A 273 -23.12 -11.41 1.09
C HIS A 273 -21.76 -11.92 1.56
N TRP A 274 -20.72 -11.82 0.73
CA TRP A 274 -19.39 -12.30 1.06
C TRP A 274 -18.79 -11.54 2.25
N LEU A 275 -18.69 -10.20 2.17
CA LEU A 275 -18.08 -9.42 3.26
C LEU A 275 -18.87 -9.58 4.56
N ARG A 276 -20.20 -9.57 4.47
CA ARG A 276 -21.06 -9.79 5.63
C ARG A 276 -20.88 -11.17 6.26
N LYS A 277 -20.66 -12.21 5.46
CA LYS A 277 -20.37 -13.55 5.97
C LYS A 277 -19.09 -13.53 6.80
N GLU A 278 -18.04 -12.88 6.32
CA GLU A 278 -16.78 -12.74 7.05
C GLU A 278 -16.93 -11.94 8.35
N VAL A 279 -17.75 -10.89 8.35
CA VAL A 279 -18.10 -10.14 9.58
C VAL A 279 -18.81 -11.04 10.59
N LYS A 280 -19.80 -11.83 10.13
CA LYS A 280 -20.55 -12.76 11.00
C LYS A 280 -19.69 -13.89 11.56
N LEU A 281 -18.70 -14.35 10.79
CA LEU A 281 -17.74 -15.35 11.23
C LEU A 281 -16.75 -14.81 12.28
N GLY A 282 -16.73 -13.49 12.50
CA GLY A 282 -15.76 -12.86 13.38
C GLY A 282 -14.36 -12.79 12.77
N THR A 283 -14.22 -12.97 11.45
CA THR A 283 -12.92 -12.84 10.76
C THR A 283 -12.42 -11.39 10.81
N LEU A 284 -13.32 -10.42 10.66
CA LEU A 284 -13.05 -8.99 10.66
C LEU A 284 -14.20 -8.20 11.29
N ASP A 285 -13.89 -7.05 11.88
CA ASP A 285 -14.87 -6.13 12.49
C ASP A 285 -14.82 -4.75 11.81
N PRO A 286 -15.87 -4.36 11.08
CA PRO A 286 -15.97 -3.04 10.48
C PRO A 286 -16.19 -1.96 11.54
N ILE A 287 -15.25 -1.02 11.70
CA ILE A 287 -15.28 0.02 12.74
C ILE A 287 -15.33 1.40 12.11
N TYR A 288 -16.18 2.28 12.65
CA TYR A 288 -16.27 3.66 12.20
C TYR A 288 -15.08 4.47 12.72
N VAL A 289 -14.44 5.21 11.81
CA VAL A 289 -13.39 6.19 12.11
C VAL A 289 -13.79 7.54 11.54
N LYS A 290 -13.35 8.64 12.16
CA LYS A 290 -13.59 9.98 11.60
C LYS A 290 -12.68 10.17 10.38
N THR A 291 -13.11 10.95 9.39
CA THR A 291 -12.29 11.27 8.20
C THR A 291 -10.91 11.85 8.56
N GLN A 292 -10.79 12.65 9.65
CA GLN A 292 -9.48 13.16 10.08
C GLN A 292 -8.52 12.07 10.60
N GLN A 293 -9.06 10.90 10.94
CA GLN A 293 -8.36 9.72 11.45
C GLN A 293 -8.27 8.59 10.40
N GLN A 294 -8.51 8.92 9.12
CA GLN A 294 -8.54 7.97 8.02
C GLN A 294 -7.22 8.03 7.21
N PRO A 295 -6.21 7.20 7.51
CA PRO A 295 -5.00 7.13 6.70
C PRO A 295 -5.27 6.62 5.28
N ALA A 296 -6.40 5.98 4.96
CA ALA A 296 -6.65 5.60 3.57
C ALA A 296 -6.98 6.79 2.64
N ASP A 297 -7.20 8.01 3.17
CA ASP A 297 -7.59 9.18 2.37
C ASP A 297 -6.53 9.57 1.32
N PHE A 298 -5.24 9.49 1.64
CA PHE A 298 -4.19 9.83 0.67
C PHE A 298 -4.07 8.80 -0.47
N LEU A 299 -4.71 7.64 -0.34
CA LEU A 299 -4.78 6.62 -1.39
C LEU A 299 -5.92 6.85 -2.36
N THR A 300 -6.85 7.75 -2.06
CA THR A 300 -8.10 7.93 -2.83
C THR A 300 -8.35 9.36 -3.26
N LYS A 301 -7.79 10.32 -2.53
CA LYS A 301 -8.04 11.76 -2.67
C LYS A 301 -6.74 12.51 -2.93
N ARG A 302 -6.85 13.61 -3.67
CA ARG A 302 -5.82 14.66 -3.67
C ARG A 302 -5.98 15.46 -2.38
N LEU A 303 -5.01 15.37 -1.49
CA LEU A 303 -5.01 16.08 -0.21
C LEU A 303 -4.10 17.30 -0.27
N ALA A 304 -4.46 18.33 0.48
CA ALA A 304 -3.53 19.40 0.83
C ALA A 304 -2.41 18.87 1.74
N GLU A 305 -1.35 19.66 1.92
CA GLU A 305 -0.15 19.30 2.69
C GLU A 305 -0.45 18.75 4.09
N GLU A 306 -1.15 19.52 4.93
CA GLU A 306 -1.40 19.12 6.32
C GLU A 306 -2.23 17.81 6.42
N PRO A 307 -3.34 17.64 5.69
CA PRO A 307 -4.06 16.37 5.65
C PRO A 307 -3.24 15.21 5.09
N HIS A 308 -2.42 15.43 4.06
CA HIS A 308 -1.57 14.41 3.45
C HIS A 308 -0.54 13.87 4.45
N TRP A 309 0.18 14.77 5.13
CA TRP A 309 1.19 14.35 6.10
C TRP A 309 0.58 13.83 7.40
N ARG A 310 -0.62 14.30 7.80
CA ARG A 310 -1.38 13.69 8.91
C ARG A 310 -1.67 12.22 8.60
N CYS A 311 -2.15 11.97 7.39
CA CYS A 311 -2.38 10.64 6.83
C CYS A 311 -1.12 9.74 6.86
N ALA A 312 0.00 10.23 6.33
CA ALA A 312 1.27 9.51 6.31
C ALA A 312 1.77 9.15 7.73
N ARG A 313 1.67 10.10 8.68
CA ARG A 313 2.02 9.86 10.09
C ARG A 313 1.14 8.79 10.74
N MET A 314 -0.17 8.82 10.48
CA MET A 314 -1.10 7.77 10.96
C MET A 314 -0.79 6.40 10.35
N ALA A 315 -0.24 6.37 9.15
CA ALA A 315 0.26 5.18 8.48
C ALA A 315 1.68 4.78 8.91
N GLY A 316 2.27 5.38 9.96
CA GLY A 316 3.60 4.97 10.46
C GLY A 316 4.78 5.42 9.60
N MET A 317 4.60 6.40 8.71
CA MET A 317 5.69 6.93 7.88
C MET A 317 6.48 7.99 8.65
N SER A 318 7.81 7.92 8.60
CA SER A 318 8.72 8.89 9.23
C SER A 318 8.95 10.10 8.33
N LEU A 319 8.91 11.31 8.90
CA LEU A 319 9.04 12.61 8.20
C LEU A 319 10.29 13.41 8.62
N ASN A 320 11.30 12.76 9.19
CA ASN A 320 12.52 13.41 9.68
C ASN A 320 13.66 13.35 8.68
#